data_AF-A0A2V9N1E6-F1
#
_entry.id   AF-A0A2V9N1E6-F1
#
_cell.length_a   1.000
_cell.length_b   1.000
_cell.length_c   1.000
_cell.angle_alpha   90.00
_cell.angle_beta   90.00
_cell.angle_gamma   90.00
#
_symmetry.space_group_name_H-M   'P 1'
#
loop_
_entity.id
_entity.type
_entity.pdbx_description
1 polymer ?
#
loop_
_entity_poly.entity_id
_entity_poly.type
_entity_poly.pdbx_seq_one_letter_code
_entity_poly.pdbx_strand_id
1 'polypeptide(L)'
;MLTASAQVTVTQSTIPIHISASACPVLPGDLTGTANVTIVQENTTGHIKLIRAIHGTASAGDTQYILVHNDTITLNAPSSSKVVTFTDTEKFFLIGEDGATNVRGVATFHETIVNGTVVSNVDIERTVGPEGCLPPG
;
A
#
# COMPACT_ATOMS: atom_id res chain seq x y z
N MET A 1 4.22 19.89 -34.82
CA MET A 1 3.42 19.30 -33.73
C MET A 1 4.36 18.57 -32.80
N LEU A 2 4.52 19.05 -31.56
CA LEU A 2 5.16 18.28 -30.50
C LEU A 2 4.07 17.48 -29.81
N THR A 3 3.93 16.21 -30.16
CA THR A 3 3.15 15.27 -29.36
C THR A 3 3.98 14.98 -28.11
N ALA A 4 3.66 15.65 -27.01
CA ALA A 4 4.19 15.28 -25.70
C ALA A 4 3.55 13.93 -25.32
N SER A 5 4.25 12.83 -25.57
CA SER A 5 3.85 11.51 -25.06
C SER A 5 4.40 11.37 -23.64
N ALA A 6 3.55 11.47 -22.63
CA ALA A 6 3.90 10.97 -21.29
C ALA A 6 3.87 9.44 -21.37
N GLN A 7 4.99 8.78 -21.10
CA GLN A 7 4.97 7.33 -20.90
C GLN A 7 4.38 7.06 -19.53
N VAL A 8 3.32 6.26 -19.51
CA VAL A 8 2.66 5.78 -18.31
C VAL A 8 2.85 4.27 -18.23
N THR A 9 3.34 3.80 -17.09
CA THR A 9 3.43 2.36 -16.80
C THR A 9 2.50 2.01 -15.66
N VAL A 10 1.69 0.96 -15.84
CA VAL A 10 0.81 0.44 -14.80
C VAL A 10 1.33 -0.91 -14.34
N THR A 11 1.58 -1.04 -13.05
CA THR A 11 1.97 -2.30 -12.40
C THR A 11 0.87 -2.72 -11.44
N GLN A 12 0.53 -4.01 -11.48
CA GLN A 12 -0.47 -4.60 -10.59
C GLN A 12 0.16 -5.77 -9.84
N SER A 13 -0.16 -5.89 -8.55
CA SER A 13 0.30 -6.99 -7.71
C SER A 13 -0.71 -7.28 -6.62
N THR A 14 -0.82 -8.55 -6.22
CA THR A 14 -1.63 -8.95 -5.07
C THR A 14 -0.69 -9.27 -3.92
N ILE A 15 -0.92 -8.66 -2.77
CA ILE A 15 -0.12 -8.82 -1.56
C ILE A 15 -0.95 -9.49 -0.47
N PRO A 16 -0.37 -10.40 0.34
CA PRO A 16 -1.06 -10.98 1.49
C PRO A 16 -1.19 -9.94 2.62
N ILE A 17 -2.31 -9.96 3.33
CA ILE A 17 -2.54 -9.22 4.58
C ILE A 17 -2.42 -10.22 5.73
N HIS A 18 -1.59 -9.92 6.74
CA HIS A 18 -1.50 -10.72 7.95
C HIS A 18 -1.25 -9.82 9.18
N ILE A 19 -2.17 -9.82 10.14
CA ILE A 19 -2.01 -9.15 11.43
C ILE A 19 -2.37 -10.13 12.54
N SER A 20 -1.41 -10.48 13.39
CA SER A 20 -1.69 -11.42 14.49
C SER A 20 -2.62 -10.81 15.55
N ALA A 21 -3.53 -11.59 16.11
CA ALA A 21 -4.34 -11.20 17.27
C ALA A 21 -3.48 -10.92 18.51
N SER A 22 -2.33 -11.59 18.66
CA SER A 22 -1.37 -11.26 19.72
C SER A 22 -0.84 -9.83 19.60
N ALA A 23 -0.79 -9.33 18.36
CA ALA A 23 -0.50 -7.94 18.09
C ALA A 23 -1.74 -7.05 18.27
N CYS A 24 -2.94 -7.50 17.92
CA CYS A 24 -4.14 -6.69 18.05
C CYS A 24 -5.23 -7.37 18.88
N PRO A 25 -5.27 -7.14 20.21
CA PRO A 25 -6.19 -7.84 21.11
C PRO A 25 -7.68 -7.57 20.86
N VAL A 26 -8.01 -6.54 20.07
CA VAL A 26 -9.40 -6.24 19.65
C VAL A 26 -9.88 -7.15 18.52
N LEU A 27 -8.95 -7.86 17.84
CA LEU A 27 -9.30 -8.85 16.85
C LEU A 27 -9.75 -10.15 17.54
N PRO A 28 -10.80 -10.81 17.04
CA PRO A 28 -11.24 -12.12 17.55
C PRO A 28 -10.28 -13.28 17.17
N GLY A 29 -9.31 -13.03 16.30
CA GLY A 29 -8.32 -13.99 15.79
C GLY A 29 -7.31 -13.32 14.87
N ASP A 30 -6.34 -14.08 14.34
CA ASP A 30 -5.40 -13.53 13.37
C ASP A 30 -6.16 -13.04 12.13
N LEU A 31 -5.89 -11.80 11.72
CA LEU A 31 -6.46 -11.18 10.53
C LEU A 31 -5.67 -11.61 9.31
N THR A 32 -6.31 -12.28 8.37
CA THR A 32 -5.70 -12.76 7.12
C THR A 32 -6.48 -12.31 5.92
N GLY A 33 -5.80 -11.99 4.82
CA GLY A 33 -6.46 -11.52 3.61
C GLY A 33 -5.52 -11.23 2.47
N THR A 34 -6.00 -10.45 1.51
CA THR A 34 -5.18 -9.98 0.38
C THR A 34 -5.58 -8.57 -0.03
N ALA A 35 -4.63 -7.84 -0.61
CA ALA A 35 -4.89 -6.56 -1.25
C ALA A 35 -4.30 -6.55 -2.66
N ASN A 36 -5.03 -5.95 -3.58
CA ASN A 36 -4.54 -5.59 -4.90
C ASN A 36 -3.93 -4.19 -4.83
N VAL A 37 -2.67 -4.09 -5.25
CA VAL A 37 -1.91 -2.86 -5.38
C VAL A 37 -1.81 -2.53 -6.86
N THR A 38 -2.20 -1.32 -7.23
CA THR A 38 -1.98 -0.75 -8.55
C THR A 38 -1.06 0.45 -8.40
N ILE A 39 0.03 0.47 -9.17
CA ILE A 39 0.97 1.60 -9.21
C ILE A 39 1.00 2.13 -10.64
N VAL A 40 0.74 3.44 -10.77
CA VAL A 40 0.84 4.17 -12.03
C VAL A 40 2.06 5.06 -11.96
N GLN A 41 3.03 4.83 -12.85
CA GLN A 41 4.20 5.68 -13.01
C GLN A 41 3.97 6.69 -14.12
N GLU A 42 4.13 7.98 -13.82
CA GLU A 42 4.14 9.08 -14.77
C GLU A 42 5.54 9.68 -14.83
N ASN A 43 6.19 9.58 -16.00
CA ASN A 43 7.48 10.24 -16.23
C ASN A 43 7.27 11.67 -16.70
N THR A 44 7.72 12.64 -15.91
CA THR A 44 7.69 14.06 -16.24
C THR A 44 9.10 14.61 -16.37
N THR A 45 9.25 15.84 -16.87
CA THR A 45 10.57 16.47 -17.00
C THR A 45 11.19 16.69 -15.62
N GLY A 46 12.20 15.87 -15.29
CA GLY A 46 12.99 15.99 -14.06
C GLY A 46 12.45 15.25 -12.83
N HIS A 47 11.26 14.63 -12.92
CA HIS A 47 10.63 13.93 -11.81
C HIS A 47 9.89 12.66 -12.25
N ILE A 48 9.79 11.70 -11.34
CA ILE A 48 8.95 10.51 -11.48
C ILE A 48 7.81 10.65 -10.48
N LYS A 49 6.57 10.57 -10.95
CA LYS A 49 5.38 10.56 -10.10
C LYS A 49 4.79 9.16 -10.07
N LEU A 50 4.46 8.68 -8.89
CA LEU A 50 3.84 7.38 -8.66
C LEU A 50 2.49 7.61 -7.99
N ILE A 51 1.44 7.03 -8.56
CA ILE A 51 0.11 7.00 -7.98
C ILE A 51 -0.16 5.57 -7.54
N ARG A 52 -0.39 5.36 -6.25
CA ARG A 52 -0.64 4.05 -5.67
C ARG A 52 -2.09 3.94 -5.25
N ALA A 53 -2.75 2.88 -5.66
CA ALA A 53 -4.09 2.51 -5.23
C ALA A 53 -4.06 1.10 -4.66
N ILE A 54 -4.60 0.92 -3.46
CA ILE A 54 -4.66 -0.35 -2.75
C ILE A 54 -6.11 -0.64 -2.37
N HIS A 55 -6.56 -1.82 -2.74
CA HIS A 55 -7.87 -2.32 -2.35
C HIS A 55 -7.77 -3.78 -1.91
N GLY A 56 -8.26 -4.09 -0.72
CA GLY A 56 -8.15 -5.44 -0.18
C GLY A 56 -9.27 -5.81 0.77
N THR A 57 -9.33 -7.09 1.08
CA THR A 57 -10.23 -7.65 2.08
C THR A 57 -9.46 -8.61 2.97
N ALA A 58 -9.84 -8.66 4.24
CA ALA A 58 -9.28 -9.58 5.23
C ALA A 58 -10.35 -10.00 6.24
N SER A 59 -10.14 -11.13 6.90
CA SER A 59 -11.06 -11.67 7.90
C SER A 59 -10.32 -12.13 9.15
N ALA A 60 -10.96 -11.93 10.30
CA ALA A 60 -10.57 -12.51 11.58
C ALA A 60 -11.81 -13.18 12.18
N GLY A 61 -11.83 -14.51 12.25
CA GLY A 61 -13.05 -15.25 12.58
C GLY A 61 -14.17 -14.95 11.57
N ASP A 62 -15.36 -14.61 12.08
CA ASP A 62 -16.53 -14.26 11.27
C ASP A 62 -16.59 -12.76 10.87
N THR A 63 -15.63 -11.94 11.31
CA THR A 63 -15.59 -10.50 11.01
C THR A 63 -14.77 -10.24 9.74
N GLN A 64 -15.36 -9.55 8.75
CA GLN A 64 -14.67 -9.08 7.55
C GLN A 64 -14.24 -7.61 7.70
N TYR A 65 -13.12 -7.29 7.06
CA TYR A 65 -12.49 -5.99 7.03
C TYR A 65 -12.17 -5.58 5.59
N ILE A 66 -12.39 -4.31 5.27
CA ILE A 66 -12.06 -3.72 3.97
C ILE A 66 -10.87 -2.78 4.13
N LEU A 67 -9.90 -2.91 3.22
CA LEU A 67 -8.77 -2.01 3.06
C LEU A 67 -8.97 -1.17 1.80
N VAL A 68 -8.99 0.16 1.95
CA VAL A 68 -8.87 1.11 0.84
C VAL A 68 -7.82 2.15 1.19
N HIS A 69 -6.80 2.31 0.35
CA HIS A 69 -5.76 3.32 0.52
C HIS A 69 -5.31 3.85 -0.84
N ASN A 70 -5.17 5.16 -0.97
CA ASN A 70 -4.65 5.81 -2.16
C ASN A 70 -3.62 6.85 -1.75
N ASP A 71 -2.48 6.87 -2.43
CA ASP A 71 -1.43 7.85 -2.18
C ASP A 71 -0.72 8.27 -3.48
N THR A 72 -0.01 9.39 -3.43
CA THR A 72 0.80 9.92 -4.53
C THR A 72 2.18 10.31 -4.04
N ILE A 73 3.18 9.63 -4.58
CA ILE A 73 4.60 9.85 -4.26
C ILE A 73 5.26 10.56 -5.43
N THR A 74 5.99 11.65 -5.16
CA THR A 74 6.81 12.33 -6.17
C THR A 74 8.27 12.17 -5.83
N LEU A 75 9.01 11.52 -6.73
CA LEU A 75 10.45 11.31 -6.61
C LEU A 75 11.17 12.36 -7.43
N ASN A 76 12.08 13.08 -6.77
CA ASN A 76 13.02 13.98 -7.42
C ASN A 76 14.15 13.16 -8.05
N ALA A 77 13.81 12.43 -9.10
CA ALA A 77 14.73 11.63 -9.91
C ALA A 77 14.61 12.05 -11.37
N PRO A 78 15.74 12.25 -12.08
CA PRO A 78 15.71 12.47 -13.52
C PRO A 78 14.91 11.36 -14.20
N SER A 79 14.05 11.72 -15.16
CA SER A 79 13.33 10.72 -15.98
C SER A 79 14.26 9.84 -16.82
N SER A 80 15.54 10.22 -16.95
CA SER A 80 16.61 9.42 -17.56
C SER A 80 17.27 8.42 -16.60
N SER A 81 16.94 8.44 -15.30
CA SER A 81 17.45 7.48 -14.33
C SER A 81 16.94 6.08 -14.67
N LYS A 82 17.85 5.22 -15.13
CA LYS A 82 17.53 3.86 -15.57
C LYS A 82 17.09 2.95 -14.42
N VAL A 83 17.55 3.24 -13.20
CA VAL A 83 17.20 2.53 -11.98
C VAL A 83 16.95 3.54 -10.86
N VAL A 84 15.78 3.45 -10.22
CA VAL A 84 15.48 4.19 -8.99
C VAL A 84 14.96 3.20 -7.97
N THR A 85 15.61 3.11 -6.81
CA THR A 85 15.19 2.27 -5.68
C THR A 85 14.86 3.15 -4.49
N PHE A 86 13.73 2.91 -3.86
CA PHE A 86 13.33 3.60 -2.64
C PHE A 86 12.46 2.70 -1.77
N THR A 87 12.28 3.15 -0.54
CA THR A 87 11.41 2.48 0.43
C THR A 87 10.54 3.53 1.09
N ASP A 88 9.25 3.25 1.15
CA ASP A 88 8.27 4.07 1.87
C ASP A 88 7.44 3.19 2.79
N THR A 89 6.71 3.82 3.69
CA THR A 89 5.93 3.13 4.71
C THR A 89 4.59 3.82 4.84
N GLU A 90 3.53 3.09 4.52
CA GLU A 90 2.18 3.60 4.53
C GLU A 90 1.37 3.01 5.68
N LYS A 91 0.64 3.87 6.37
CA LYS A 91 -0.37 3.46 7.35
C LYS A 91 -1.66 3.17 6.61
N PHE A 92 -2.22 2.00 6.82
CA PHE A 92 -3.49 1.63 6.21
C PHE A 92 -4.54 1.27 7.25
N PHE A 93 -5.79 1.52 6.89
CA PHE A 93 -6.96 1.31 7.74
C PHE A 93 -7.78 0.15 7.20
N LEU A 94 -8.11 -0.76 8.09
CA LEU A 94 -9.02 -1.86 7.87
C LEU A 94 -10.32 -1.52 8.60
N ILE A 95 -11.39 -1.37 7.83
CA ILE A 95 -12.72 -1.03 8.35
C ILE A 95 -13.50 -2.33 8.48
N GLY A 96 -13.84 -2.71 9.72
CA GLY A 96 -14.71 -3.85 9.98
C GLY A 96 -16.12 -3.60 9.44
N GLU A 97 -16.80 -4.65 8.96
CA GLU A 97 -18.17 -4.54 8.45
C GLU A 97 -19.18 -4.04 9.49
N ASP A 98 -18.89 -4.21 10.77
CA ASP A 98 -19.67 -3.67 11.89
C ASP A 98 -19.52 -2.15 12.05
N GLY A 99 -18.60 -1.51 11.32
CA GLY A 99 -18.24 -0.09 11.44
C GLY A 99 -17.60 0.29 12.77
N ALA A 100 -17.51 -0.66 13.70
CA ALA A 100 -17.09 -0.50 15.08
C ALA A 100 -15.71 -1.11 15.35
N THR A 101 -15.16 -1.92 14.45
CA THR A 101 -13.83 -2.51 14.60
C THR A 101 -12.90 -1.98 13.54
N ASN A 102 -12.15 -0.92 13.86
CA ASN A 102 -11.13 -0.37 12.96
C ASN A 102 -9.74 -0.85 13.40
N VAL A 103 -8.99 -1.42 12.47
CA VAL A 103 -7.61 -1.86 12.73
C VAL A 103 -6.67 -1.02 11.86
N ARG A 104 -5.55 -0.57 12.44
CA ARG A 104 -4.50 0.12 11.68
C ARG A 104 -3.32 -0.81 11.48
N GLY A 105 -2.96 -1.01 10.21
CA GLY A 105 -1.74 -1.71 9.80
C GLY A 105 -0.71 -0.73 9.24
N VAL A 106 0.52 -1.22 9.08
CA VAL A 106 1.58 -0.52 8.36
C VAL A 106 2.12 -1.45 7.27
N ALA A 107 2.28 -0.92 6.07
CA ALA A 107 2.90 -1.62 4.94
C ALA A 107 4.16 -0.85 4.54
N THR A 108 5.27 -1.55 4.44
CA THR A 108 6.52 -1.03 3.91
C THR A 108 6.67 -1.52 2.47
N PHE A 109 6.85 -0.57 1.55
CA PHE A 109 6.99 -0.84 0.13
C PHE A 109 8.46 -0.70 -0.25
N HIS A 110 9.01 -1.74 -0.88
CA HIS A 110 10.34 -1.76 -1.44
C HIS A 110 10.23 -1.74 -2.96
N GLU A 111 10.44 -0.56 -3.54
CA GLU A 111 10.16 -0.33 -4.96
C GLU A 111 11.44 -0.09 -5.74
N THR A 112 11.53 -0.73 -6.90
CA THR A 112 12.60 -0.51 -7.87
C THR A 112 11.99 -0.26 -9.23
N ILE A 113 12.30 0.90 -9.81
CA ILE A 113 11.92 1.26 -11.17
C ILE A 113 13.09 0.89 -12.09
N VAL A 114 12.90 -0.02 -13.02
CA VAL A 114 13.91 -0.42 -14.03
C VAL A 114 13.38 -0.11 -15.42
N ASN A 115 14.04 0.80 -16.14
CA ASN A 115 13.66 1.19 -17.51
C ASN A 115 12.16 1.53 -17.65
N GLY A 116 11.58 2.21 -16.65
CA GLY A 116 10.17 2.59 -16.64
C GLY A 116 9.19 1.47 -16.23
N THR A 117 9.67 0.30 -15.84
CA THR A 117 8.86 -0.75 -15.20
C THR A 117 9.03 -0.67 -13.69
N VAL A 118 7.94 -0.63 -12.94
CA VAL A 118 7.98 -0.69 -11.48
C VAL A 118 7.97 -2.15 -11.04
N VAL A 119 8.90 -2.51 -10.16
CA VAL A 119 8.88 -3.76 -9.40
C VAL A 119 8.68 -3.37 -7.94
N SER A 120 7.61 -3.87 -7.33
CA SER A 120 7.25 -3.54 -5.94
C SER A 120 7.19 -4.83 -5.12
N ASN A 121 7.98 -4.88 -4.05
CA ASN A 121 7.85 -5.90 -3.01
C ASN A 121 7.27 -5.22 -1.78
N VAL A 122 6.36 -5.90 -1.07
CA VAL A 122 5.66 -5.30 0.06
C VAL A 122 5.82 -6.18 1.28
N ASP A 123 6.36 -5.58 2.33
CA ASP A 123 6.46 -6.17 3.65
C ASP A 123 5.40 -5.52 4.54
N ILE A 124 4.46 -6.32 5.04
CA ILE A 124 3.44 -5.83 5.97
C ILE A 124 3.91 -6.12 7.39
N GLU A 125 4.37 -5.08 8.08
CA GLU A 125 4.78 -5.16 9.48
C GLU A 125 3.83 -4.33 10.35
N ARG A 126 3.48 -4.87 11.52
CA ARG A 126 2.65 -4.15 12.48
C ARG A 126 3.47 -3.05 13.16
N THR A 127 3.01 -1.80 13.13
CA THR A 127 3.51 -0.79 14.07
C THR A 127 3.12 -1.18 15.50
N VAL A 128 4.13 -1.38 16.33
CA VAL A 128 3.98 -1.56 17.78
C VAL A 128 3.53 -0.22 18.36
N GLY A 129 2.32 -0.15 18.92
CA GLY A 129 1.81 1.05 19.57
C GLY A 129 0.31 1.01 19.90
N PRO A 130 -0.15 1.84 20.87
CA PRO A 130 -1.54 1.89 21.33
C PRO A 130 -2.54 2.34 20.24
N GLU A 131 -2.06 2.92 19.13
CA GLU A 131 -2.90 3.39 18.03
C GLU A 131 -3.34 2.30 17.04
N GLY A 132 -2.69 1.12 17.05
CA GLY A 132 -2.95 0.04 16.08
C GLY A 132 -4.31 -0.64 16.22
N CYS A 133 -4.94 -0.49 17.39
CA CYS A 133 -6.10 -1.25 17.83
C CYS A 133 -7.04 -0.37 18.67
N LEU A 134 -7.16 0.91 18.32
CA LEU A 134 -8.08 1.79 19.03
C LEU A 134 -9.52 1.38 18.65
N PRO A 135 -10.41 1.10 19.62
CA PRO A 135 -11.83 1.10 19.33
C PRO A 135 -12.23 2.48 18.78
N PRO A 136 -13.25 2.58 17.92
CA PRO A 136 -13.79 3.86 17.50
C PRO A 136 -14.22 4.61 18.76
N GLY A 137 -13.77 5.86 18.87
CA GLY A 137 -14.25 6.80 19.87
C GLY A 137 -15.63 7.34 19.53
#